data_AF-A0A416ZC88-F1
#
_entry.id   AF-A0A416ZC88-F1
#
_cell.length_a   1.000
_cell.length_b   1.000
_cell.length_c   1.000
_cell.angle_alpha   90.00
_cell.angle_beta   90.00
_cell.angle_gamma   90.00
#
_symmetry.space_group_name_H-M   'P 1'
#
loop_
_entity.id
_entity.type
_entity.pdbx_description
1 polymer ?
#
loop_
_entity_poly.entity_id
_entity_poly.type
_entity_poly.pdbx_seq_one_letter_code
_entity_poly.pdbx_strand_id
1 'polypeptide(L)'
;FPDNRRTEECVSAYASLYPLITYYLNRLNDWGLCFRQCKVCGKYFLAKSQRYELCSDKCRKVQALQNKREFDERARENNYDLLYKNECQNWRNKINRVKNTAGFPADRLEKIQAAFSDFKKEALQRKKAVKTGTASPKEFTDWLYLQSNVIVRLTEY
;
A
#
# COMPACT_ATOMS: atom_id res chain seq x y z
N PHE A 1 24.58 15.29 -29.23
CA PHE A 1 25.47 16.34 -28.72
C PHE A 1 25.07 17.64 -29.41
N PRO A 2 24.73 18.72 -28.69
CA PRO A 2 24.22 19.89 -29.36
C PRO A 2 25.40 20.62 -30.02
N ASP A 3 25.39 20.53 -31.34
CA ASP A 3 26.00 21.43 -32.31
C ASP A 3 27.52 21.67 -32.22
N ASN A 4 28.30 20.62 -32.46
CA ASN A 4 29.65 20.78 -33.00
C ASN A 4 29.80 19.85 -34.19
N ARG A 5 30.14 20.38 -35.36
CA ARG A 5 30.48 19.62 -36.58
C ARG A 5 31.72 18.72 -36.41
N ARG A 6 32.34 18.71 -35.23
CA ARG A 6 33.48 17.90 -34.84
C ARG A 6 33.01 16.76 -33.94
N THR A 7 33.28 15.53 -34.35
CA THR A 7 32.93 14.31 -33.61
C THR A 7 33.92 13.98 -32.52
N GLU A 8 35.11 14.59 -32.55
CA GLU A 8 36.23 14.30 -31.66
C GLU A 8 36.94 15.60 -31.23
N GLU A 9 37.36 15.63 -29.97
CA GLU A 9 38.17 16.70 -29.39
C GLU A 9 39.31 16.03 -28.59
N CYS A 10 40.55 16.45 -28.79
CA CYS A 10 41.71 15.96 -28.03
C CYS A 10 42.25 17.07 -27.13
N VAL A 11 42.51 16.75 -25.86
CA VAL A 11 43.06 17.70 -24.89
C VAL A 11 44.14 17.01 -24.07
N SER A 12 45.26 17.69 -23.86
CA SER A 12 46.38 17.21 -23.04
C SER A 12 46.41 17.96 -21.70
N ALA A 13 46.59 17.24 -20.60
CA ALA A 13 46.85 17.81 -19.28
C ALA A 13 48.14 17.24 -18.70
N TYR A 14 48.96 18.12 -18.15
CA TYR A 14 50.33 17.78 -17.74
C TYR A 14 50.47 17.53 -16.23
N ALA A 15 49.69 18.23 -15.40
CA ALA A 15 49.84 18.19 -13.94
C ALA A 15 48.64 17.57 -13.19
N SER A 16 47.43 17.68 -13.72
CA SER A 16 46.22 17.10 -13.11
C SER A 16 45.09 17.01 -14.15
N LEU A 17 44.25 15.99 -14.01
CA LEU A 17 43.02 15.85 -14.79
C LEU A 17 41.88 16.73 -14.27
N TYR A 18 42.04 17.39 -13.11
CA TYR A 18 40.97 18.16 -12.49
C TYR A 18 40.42 19.28 -13.39
N PRO A 19 41.24 20.12 -14.05
CA PRO A 19 40.74 21.15 -14.96
C PRO A 19 39.96 20.57 -16.15
N LEU A 20 40.38 19.41 -16.66
CA LEU A 20 39.67 18.69 -17.72
C LEU A 20 38.31 18.21 -17.23
N ILE A 21 38.27 17.57 -16.06
CA ILE A 21 37.04 17.06 -15.47
C ILE A 21 36.06 18.22 -15.23
N THR A 22 36.52 19.33 -14.65
CA THR A 22 35.69 20.52 -14.45
C THR A 22 35.17 21.10 -15.76
N TYR A 23 36.00 21.19 -16.80
CA TYR A 23 35.58 21.65 -18.12
C TYR A 23 34.43 20.82 -18.70
N TYR A 24 34.56 19.48 -18.70
CA TYR A 24 33.52 18.60 -19.22
C TYR A 24 32.27 18.58 -18.34
N LEU A 25 32.42 18.68 -17.02
CA LEU A 25 31.26 18.79 -16.11
C LEU A 25 30.47 20.08 -16.35
N ASN A 26 31.14 21.22 -16.54
CA ASN A 26 30.49 22.48 -16.87
C ASN A 26 29.74 22.38 -18.20
N ARG A 27 30.37 21.79 -19.22
CA ARG A 27 29.75 21.61 -20.55
C ARG A 27 28.53 20.69 -20.51
N LEU A 28 28.58 19.61 -19.72
CA LEU A 28 27.42 18.76 -19.48
C LEU A 28 26.30 19.54 -18.78
N ASN A 29 26.63 20.39 -17.82
CA ASN A 29 25.66 21.23 -17.12
C ASN A 29 25.05 22.29 -18.05
N ASP A 30 25.85 22.90 -18.93
CA ASP A 30 25.38 23.83 -19.97
C ASP A 30 24.40 23.15 -20.94
N TRP A 31 24.56 21.86 -21.18
CA TRP A 31 23.62 21.03 -21.94
C TRP A 31 22.40 20.57 -21.13
N GLY A 32 22.26 21.02 -19.88
CA GLY A 32 21.18 20.63 -18.98
C GLY A 32 21.26 19.17 -18.54
N LEU A 33 22.45 18.57 -18.58
CA LEU A 33 22.68 17.17 -18.20
C LEU A 33 23.40 17.09 -16.86
N CYS A 34 22.96 16.15 -16.03
CA CYS A 34 23.56 15.91 -14.72
C CYS A 34 23.74 14.41 -14.46
N PHE A 35 24.80 14.06 -13.74
CA PHE A 35 24.99 12.69 -13.28
C PHE A 35 24.03 12.36 -12.13
N ARG A 36 23.38 11.22 -12.21
CA ARG A 36 22.49 10.68 -11.18
C ARG A 36 22.83 9.23 -10.91
N GLN A 37 22.66 8.81 -9.67
CA GLN A 37 22.78 7.40 -9.29
C GLN A 37 21.42 6.74 -9.40
N CYS A 38 21.34 5.59 -10.07
CA CYS A 38 20.10 4.85 -10.22
C CYS A 38 19.70 4.20 -8.88
N LYS A 39 18.47 4.44 -8.44
CA LYS A 39 17.92 3.86 -7.18
C LYS A 39 17.86 2.32 -7.18
N VAL A 40 17.77 1.69 -8.36
CA VAL A 40 17.57 0.24 -8.49
C VAL A 40 18.89 -0.51 -8.63
N CYS A 41 19.80 -0.03 -9.49
CA CYS A 41 21.04 -0.74 -9.80
C CYS A 41 22.31 -0.06 -9.29
N GLY A 42 22.21 1.12 -8.68
CA GLY A 42 23.34 1.87 -8.12
C GLY A 42 24.29 2.48 -9.15
N LYS A 43 24.08 2.25 -10.45
CA LYS A 43 24.94 2.79 -11.52
C LYS A 43 24.68 4.28 -11.74
N TYR A 44 25.73 5.02 -12.05
CA TYR A 44 25.62 6.41 -12.48
C TYR A 44 25.15 6.48 -13.93
N PHE A 45 24.26 7.43 -14.22
CA PHE A 45 23.74 7.70 -15.55
C PHE A 45 23.56 9.21 -15.76
N LEU A 46 23.53 9.61 -17.02
CA LEU A 46 23.36 11.00 -17.42
C LEU A 46 21.86 11.31 -17.60
N ALA A 47 21.35 12.31 -16.88
CA ALA A 47 19.95 12.66 -16.82
C ALA A 47 19.71 14.11 -17.26
N LYS A 48 18.56 14.37 -17.90
CA LYS A 48 18.10 15.72 -18.29
C LYS A 48 17.61 16.60 -17.14
N SER A 49 17.44 16.00 -15.95
CA SER A 49 16.94 16.69 -14.76
C SER A 49 17.26 15.88 -13.51
N GLN A 50 17.37 16.56 -12.37
CA GLN A 50 17.56 15.93 -11.06
C GLN A 50 16.37 15.04 -10.64
N ARG A 51 15.19 15.23 -11.25
CA ARG A 51 13.97 14.44 -11.00
C ARG A 51 14.08 12.99 -11.48
N TYR A 52 15.03 12.67 -12.35
CA TYR A 52 15.22 11.29 -12.79
C TYR A 52 15.97 10.49 -11.73
N GLU A 53 15.36 9.39 -11.30
CA GLU A 53 15.92 8.46 -10.31
C GLU A 53 16.34 7.11 -10.90
N LEU A 54 15.97 6.84 -12.16
CA LEU A 54 16.13 5.54 -12.81
C LEU A 54 16.83 5.69 -14.15
N CYS A 55 17.83 4.84 -14.37
CA CYS A 55 18.68 4.92 -15.56
C CYS A 55 18.05 4.34 -16.83
N SER A 56 17.14 3.38 -16.71
CA SER A 56 16.64 2.63 -17.87
C SER A 56 15.27 2.00 -17.61
N ASP A 57 14.62 1.58 -18.70
CA ASP A 57 13.30 0.93 -18.63
C ASP A 57 13.34 -0.42 -17.90
N LYS A 58 14.48 -1.12 -17.94
CA LYS A 58 14.70 -2.31 -17.11
C LYS A 58 14.58 -1.98 -15.63
N CYS A 59 15.22 -0.91 -15.18
CA CYS A 59 15.13 -0.47 -13.77
C CYS A 59 13.73 0.06 -13.42
N ARG A 60 13.05 0.75 -14.34
CA ARG A 60 11.63 1.15 -14.17
C ARG A 60 10.73 -0.05 -13.94
N LYS A 61 10.86 -1.12 -14.73
CA LYS A 61 10.06 -2.34 -14.57
C LYS A 61 10.32 -3.03 -13.22
N VAL A 62 11.58 -3.11 -12.79
CA VAL A 62 11.94 -3.69 -11.48
C VAL A 62 11.32 -2.89 -10.34
N GLN A 63 11.42 -1.56 -10.36
CA GLN A 63 10.81 -0.73 -9.32
C GLN A 63 9.28 -0.83 -9.32
N ALA A 64 8.64 -0.82 -10.50
CA ALA A 64 7.20 -0.97 -10.61
C ALA A 64 6.71 -2.32 -10.05
N LEU A 65 7.45 -3.40 -10.30
CA LEU A 65 7.14 -4.72 -9.76
C LEU A 65 7.28 -4.75 -8.24
N GLN A 66 8.33 -4.13 -7.69
CA GLN A 66 8.52 -4.03 -6.24
C GLN A 66 7.40 -3.21 -5.58
N ASN A 67 7.07 -2.04 -6.13
CA ASN A 67 5.97 -1.21 -5.65
C ASN A 67 4.63 -1.97 -5.67
N LYS A 68 4.38 -2.77 -6.72
CA LYS A 68 3.19 -3.61 -6.81
C LYS A 68 3.18 -4.68 -5.72
N ARG A 69 4.30 -5.38 -5.50
CA ARG A 69 4.40 -6.39 -4.43
C ARG A 69 4.14 -5.81 -3.06
N GLU A 70 4.72 -4.65 -2.75
CA GLU A 70 4.50 -3.93 -1.49
C GLU A 70 3.05 -3.44 -1.34
N PHE A 71 2.40 -3.07 -2.44
CA PHE A 71 0.99 -2.74 -2.44
C PHE A 71 0.13 -3.98 -2.16
N ASP A 72 0.37 -5.09 -2.86
CA ASP A 72 -0.36 -6.35 -2.70
C ASP A 72 -0.13 -6.97 -1.30
N GLU A 73 1.06 -6.83 -0.73
CA GLU A 73 1.39 -7.27 0.63
C GLU A 73 0.67 -6.42 1.70
N ARG A 74 0.68 -5.09 1.57
CA ARG A 74 -0.15 -4.21 2.42
C ARG A 74 -1.64 -4.49 2.27
N ALA A 75 -2.09 -4.89 1.08
CA ALA A 75 -3.48 -5.30 0.87
C ALA A 75 -3.80 -6.63 1.57
N ARG A 76 -2.84 -7.57 1.61
CA ARG A 76 -3.00 -8.86 2.32
C ARG A 76 -3.09 -8.71 3.83
N GLU A 77 -2.31 -7.81 4.43
CA GLU A 77 -2.45 -7.46 5.85
C GLU A 77 -3.81 -6.81 6.19
N ASN A 78 -4.53 -6.29 5.19
CA ASN A 78 -5.87 -5.71 5.33
C ASN A 78 -7.04 -6.71 5.17
N ASN A 79 -6.80 -8.03 5.29
CA ASN A 79 -7.85 -9.05 5.18
C ASN A 79 -8.99 -8.90 6.21
N TYR A 80 -8.76 -8.21 7.33
CA TYR A 80 -9.78 -7.98 8.36
C TYR A 80 -11.00 -7.20 7.86
N ASP A 81 -10.86 -6.37 6.83
CA ASP A 81 -11.96 -5.62 6.23
C ASP A 81 -12.94 -6.51 5.47
N LEU A 82 -12.42 -7.55 4.81
CA LEU A 82 -13.25 -8.56 4.15
C LEU A 82 -13.99 -9.40 5.20
N LEU A 83 -13.29 -9.83 6.25
CA LEU A 83 -13.88 -10.60 7.35
C LEU A 83 -15.00 -9.81 8.06
N TYR A 84 -14.80 -8.54 8.33
CA TYR A 84 -15.84 -7.68 8.91
C TYR A 84 -17.09 -7.57 8.02
N LYS A 85 -16.91 -7.41 6.70
CA LYS A 85 -18.04 -7.39 5.74
C LYS A 85 -18.78 -8.72 5.73
N ASN A 86 -18.05 -9.83 5.73
CA ASN A 86 -18.63 -11.18 5.76
C ASN A 86 -19.43 -11.39 7.04
N GLU A 87 -18.91 -11.02 8.21
CA GLU A 87 -19.65 -11.14 9.47
C GLU A 87 -20.87 -10.24 9.51
N CYS A 88 -20.78 -8.99 9.03
CA CYS A 88 -21.96 -8.13 8.89
C CYS A 88 -23.05 -8.74 8.00
N GLN A 89 -22.66 -9.50 6.96
CA GLN A 89 -23.60 -10.20 6.10
C GLN A 89 -24.20 -11.43 6.80
N ASN A 90 -23.38 -12.20 7.52
CA ASN A 90 -23.79 -13.32 8.36
C ASN A 90 -24.87 -12.87 9.38
N TRP A 91 -24.62 -11.75 10.06
CA TRP A 91 -25.58 -11.15 10.98
C TRP A 91 -26.92 -10.82 10.33
N ARG A 92 -26.91 -10.16 9.17
CA ARG A 92 -28.14 -9.84 8.42
C ARG A 92 -28.89 -11.08 7.97
N ASN A 93 -28.18 -12.09 7.44
CA ASN A 93 -28.79 -13.32 6.96
C ASN A 93 -29.51 -14.07 8.09
N LYS A 94 -28.87 -14.16 9.26
CA LYS A 94 -29.45 -14.81 10.44
C LYS A 94 -30.64 -14.02 11.01
N ILE A 95 -30.54 -12.69 11.12
CA ILE A 95 -31.66 -11.84 11.54
C ILE A 95 -32.85 -12.00 10.57
N ASN A 96 -32.60 -11.99 9.27
CA ASN A 96 -33.65 -12.18 8.27
C ASN A 96 -34.29 -13.57 8.35
N ARG A 97 -33.51 -14.62 8.61
CA ARG A 97 -34.04 -15.98 8.84
C ARG A 97 -34.98 -16.01 10.04
N VAL A 98 -34.55 -15.46 11.17
CA VAL A 98 -35.34 -15.42 12.41
C VAL A 98 -36.60 -14.59 12.24
N LYS A 99 -36.52 -13.44 11.56
CA LYS A 99 -37.67 -12.58 11.24
C LYS A 99 -38.73 -13.29 10.39
N ASN A 100 -38.31 -14.20 9.51
CA ASN A 100 -39.20 -14.97 8.65
C ASN A 100 -39.68 -16.28 9.30
N THR A 101 -39.23 -16.61 10.51
CA THR A 101 -39.65 -17.82 11.23
C THR A 101 -40.97 -17.57 11.94
N ALA A 102 -42.00 -18.35 11.61
CA ALA A 102 -43.33 -18.21 12.20
C ALA A 102 -43.29 -18.46 13.72
N GLY A 103 -43.86 -17.55 14.50
CA GLY A 103 -43.93 -17.66 15.96
C GLY A 103 -42.67 -17.27 16.72
N PHE A 104 -41.65 -16.68 16.06
CA PHE A 104 -40.46 -16.21 16.78
C PHE A 104 -40.79 -15.04 17.72
N PRO A 105 -40.34 -15.05 18.99
CA PRO A 105 -40.68 -14.00 19.95
C PRO A 105 -40.13 -12.63 19.54
N ALA A 106 -40.99 -11.60 19.51
CA ALA A 106 -40.59 -10.24 19.17
C ALA A 106 -39.51 -9.67 20.13
N ASP A 107 -39.63 -9.97 21.44
CA ASP A 107 -38.64 -9.58 22.45
C ASP A 107 -37.24 -10.18 22.17
N ARG A 108 -37.17 -11.44 21.70
CA ARG A 108 -35.89 -12.03 21.29
C ARG A 108 -35.35 -11.39 20.01
N LEU A 109 -36.22 -11.02 19.06
CA LEU A 109 -35.80 -10.39 17.82
C LEU A 109 -35.19 -9.01 18.08
N GLU A 110 -35.79 -8.25 18.99
CA GLU A 110 -35.27 -6.94 19.42
C GLU A 110 -33.90 -7.08 20.10
N LYS A 111 -33.72 -8.08 20.96
CA LYS A 111 -32.41 -8.40 21.58
C LYS A 111 -31.34 -8.73 20.55
N ILE A 112 -31.65 -9.51 19.51
CA ILE A 112 -30.70 -9.82 18.42
C ILE A 112 -30.34 -8.55 17.64
N GLN A 113 -31.32 -7.68 17.35
CA GLN A 113 -31.07 -6.43 16.63
C GLN A 113 -30.24 -5.42 17.44
N ALA A 114 -30.47 -5.34 18.76
CA ALA A 114 -29.66 -4.55 19.68
C ALA A 114 -28.21 -5.06 19.68
N ALA A 115 -28.00 -6.37 19.83
CA ALA A 115 -26.68 -7.00 19.80
C ALA A 115 -25.93 -6.72 18.49
N PHE A 116 -26.63 -6.72 17.34
CA PHE A 116 -26.02 -6.37 16.05
C PHE A 116 -25.57 -4.90 15.98
N SER A 117 -26.35 -4.01 16.59
CA SER A 117 -26.04 -2.58 16.62
C SER A 117 -24.80 -2.31 17.48
N ASP A 118 -24.69 -2.99 18.62
CA ASP A 118 -23.52 -2.89 19.50
C ASP A 118 -22.27 -3.51 18.88
N PHE A 119 -22.40 -4.68 18.22
CA PHE A 119 -21.34 -5.28 17.42
C PHE A 119 -20.76 -4.29 16.41
N LYS A 120 -21.61 -3.56 15.65
CA LYS A 120 -21.13 -2.56 14.68
C LYS A 120 -20.35 -1.43 15.33
N LYS A 121 -20.82 -0.92 16.48
CA LYS A 121 -20.14 0.15 17.20
C LYS A 121 -18.76 -0.30 17.68
N GLU A 122 -18.68 -1.48 18.29
CA GLU A 122 -17.43 -2.05 18.79
C GLU A 122 -16.46 -2.37 17.63
N ALA A 123 -16.97 -2.93 16.53
CA ALA A 123 -16.16 -3.20 15.34
C ALA A 123 -15.55 -1.93 14.74
N LEU A 124 -16.30 -0.82 14.72
CA LEU A 124 -15.81 0.46 14.22
C LEU A 124 -14.68 1.02 15.11
N GLN A 125 -14.84 0.92 16.43
CA GLN A 125 -13.82 1.34 17.41
C GLN A 125 -12.55 0.51 17.28
N ARG A 126 -12.66 -0.83 17.23
CA ARG A 126 -11.52 -1.74 17.06
C ARG A 126 -10.82 -1.53 15.73
N LYS A 127 -11.57 -1.33 14.63
CA LYS A 127 -11.00 -0.99 13.33
C LYS A 127 -10.23 0.34 13.37
N LYS A 128 -10.71 1.34 14.11
CA LYS A 128 -9.97 2.60 14.32
C LYS A 128 -8.67 2.34 15.09
N ALA A 129 -8.69 1.51 16.12
CA ALA A 129 -7.51 1.14 16.90
C ALA A 129 -6.46 0.40 16.06
N VAL A 130 -6.88 -0.47 15.14
CA VAL A 130 -5.97 -1.13 14.18
C VAL A 130 -5.33 -0.11 13.23
N LYS A 131 -6.10 0.85 12.72
CA LYS A 131 -5.57 1.91 11.85
C LYS A 131 -4.59 2.85 12.54
N THR A 132 -4.78 3.12 13.83
CA THR A 132 -3.88 3.97 14.62
C THR A 132 -2.68 3.19 15.17
N GLY A 133 -2.56 1.88 14.88
CA GLY A 133 -1.48 1.03 15.37
C GLY A 133 -1.58 0.70 16.87
N THR A 134 -2.72 0.99 17.50
CA THR A 134 -2.97 0.75 18.94
C THR A 134 -3.36 -0.70 19.21
N ALA A 135 -3.91 -1.40 18.23
CA ALA A 135 -4.25 -2.81 18.27
C ALA A 135 -3.73 -3.52 17.03
N SER A 136 -3.47 -4.82 17.13
CA SER A 136 -3.02 -5.60 15.98
C SER A 136 -4.21 -5.99 15.08
N PRO A 137 -4.00 -6.10 13.76
CA PRO A 137 -5.01 -6.65 12.85
C PRO A 137 -5.47 -8.06 13.24
N LYS A 138 -4.57 -8.85 13.87
CA LYS A 138 -4.84 -10.22 14.32
C LYS A 138 -5.84 -10.24 15.48
N GLU A 139 -5.67 -9.40 16.49
CA GLU A 139 -6.63 -9.28 17.60
C GLU A 139 -8.03 -8.89 17.13
N PHE A 140 -8.11 -8.00 16.13
CA PHE A 140 -9.40 -7.64 15.55
C PHE A 140 -10.03 -8.82 14.78
N THR A 141 -9.21 -9.58 14.06
CA THR A 141 -9.64 -10.77 13.32
C THR A 141 -10.14 -11.87 14.25
N ASP A 142 -9.41 -12.15 15.34
CA ASP A 142 -9.79 -13.14 16.34
C ASP A 142 -11.10 -12.75 17.03
N TRP A 143 -11.29 -11.46 17.35
CA TRP A 143 -12.55 -10.95 17.88
C TRP A 143 -13.72 -11.12 16.90
N LEU A 144 -13.53 -10.89 15.59
CA LEU A 144 -14.57 -11.10 14.58
C LEU A 144 -15.05 -12.56 14.55
N TYR A 145 -14.14 -13.53 14.71
CA TYR A 145 -14.52 -14.95 14.78
C TYR A 145 -15.38 -15.26 16.01
N LEU A 146 -15.09 -14.65 17.16
CA LEU A 146 -15.91 -14.82 18.37
C LEU A 146 -17.35 -14.30 18.18
N GLN A 147 -17.54 -13.25 17.37
CA GLN A 147 -18.87 -12.68 17.11
C GLN A 147 -19.77 -13.63 16.31
N SER A 148 -19.20 -14.52 15.50
CA SER A 148 -19.96 -15.56 14.80
C SER A 148 -20.66 -16.53 15.79
N ASN A 149 -19.99 -16.85 16.90
CA ASN A 149 -20.55 -17.70 17.97
C ASN A 149 -21.64 -16.97 18.76
N VAL A 150 -21.47 -15.67 19.00
CA VAL A 150 -22.48 -14.84 19.70
C VAL A 150 -23.80 -14.87 18.96
N ILE A 151 -23.79 -14.67 17.64
CA ILE A 151 -25.05 -14.70 16.90
C ILE A 151 -25.66 -16.09 16.84
N VAL A 152 -24.88 -17.18 16.72
CA VAL A 152 -25.43 -18.55 16.78
C VAL A 152 -26.23 -18.73 18.07
N ARG A 153 -25.63 -18.43 19.23
CA ARG A 153 -26.27 -18.55 20.54
C ARG A 153 -27.54 -17.71 20.69
N LEU A 154 -27.55 -16.50 20.11
CA LEU A 154 -28.72 -15.62 20.16
C LEU A 154 -29.85 -16.07 19.23
N THR A 155 -29.53 -16.86 18.19
CA THR A 155 -30.51 -17.36 17.21
C THR A 155 -30.95 -18.81 17.45
N GLU A 156 -30.24 -19.56 18.29
CA GLU A 156 -30.68 -20.85 18.80
C GLU A 156 -31.88 -20.63 19.73
N TYR A 157 -33.05 -21.01 19.25
CA TYR A 157 -34.34 -20.93 19.94
C TYR A 157 -34.79 -22.32 20.35
#